data_AF-H5X0U5-F1
#
_entry.id   AF-H5X0U5-F1
#
_cell.length_a   1.000
_cell.length_b   1.000
_cell.length_c   1.000
_cell.angle_alpha   90.00
_cell.angle_beta   90.00
_cell.angle_gamma   90.00
#
_symmetry.space_group_name_H-M   'P 1'
#
loop_
_entity.id
_entity.type
_entity.pdbx_description
1 polymer ?
#
loop_
_entity_poly.entity_id
_entity_poly.type
_entity_poly.pdbx_seq_one_letter_code
_entity_poly.pdbx_strand_id
1 'polypeptide(L)'
;MLLLGATVLGLVASGSTAARADEPVTVCAIDDPRLAELSGLTVHEDRWYAVNDGGSRIEVFVLDRECQVRDVIVSPTDPYDVEDLAVAPDGTLWLGDTGDNRKQRQTVALHAVSPQGGSVLYRLTYPDGPHDAEALLLDRAGKPYIVTKSSMGQSAVYTPRGELTSPGPTPLEQVGTLGFSTTDTPGGPVGTVGTMAVTGAASTADGSVLALRTYTDAYLYPAPDGDVVAALRRPPIRIPLPGEQQGEAIAFTDDGTLLSASEGIGSPVRAVSGATARVGDATVSATPNPPADNGGDGGGTTTRFEAEAGADGASVGVEAGGEPEQDGKGMQTLPGILLAMTIAGLAMLGISRARR
;
A
#
# COMPACT_ATOMS: atom_id res chain seq x y z
N MET A 1 -60.16 44.46 -18.34
CA MET A 1 -59.46 43.79 -17.23
C MET A 1 -58.48 42.79 -17.83
N LEU A 2 -57.21 43.19 -17.94
CA LEU A 2 -56.10 42.29 -18.31
C LEU A 2 -55.72 41.47 -17.07
N LEU A 3 -55.68 40.15 -17.17
CA LEU A 3 -55.02 39.29 -16.18
C LEU A 3 -53.79 38.67 -16.84
N LEU A 4 -52.61 39.13 -16.41
CA LEU A 4 -51.32 38.48 -16.67
C LEU A 4 -51.24 37.22 -15.79
N GLY A 5 -51.15 36.04 -16.41
CA GLY A 5 -50.75 34.81 -15.73
C GLY A 5 -49.23 34.68 -15.73
N ALA A 6 -48.60 34.79 -14.56
CA ALA A 6 -47.16 34.60 -14.39
C ALA A 6 -46.84 33.09 -14.38
N THR A 7 -46.03 32.65 -15.34
CA THR A 7 -45.47 31.30 -15.38
C THR A 7 -44.29 31.23 -14.41
N VAL A 8 -44.43 30.47 -13.32
CA VAL A 8 -43.32 30.15 -12.41
C VAL A 8 -42.53 28.99 -13.02
N LEU A 9 -41.32 29.27 -13.48
CA LEU A 9 -40.38 28.25 -13.94
C LEU A 9 -39.72 27.61 -12.70
N GLY A 10 -40.14 26.41 -12.34
CA GLY A 10 -39.57 25.65 -11.24
C GLY A 10 -38.15 25.20 -11.54
N LEU A 11 -37.18 25.74 -10.81
CA LEU A 11 -35.79 25.29 -10.87
C LEU A 11 -35.69 23.92 -10.18
N VAL A 12 -35.52 22.86 -10.97
CA VAL A 12 -35.28 21.52 -10.44
C VAL A 12 -33.82 21.43 -10.02
N ALA A 13 -33.53 21.66 -8.75
CA ALA A 13 -32.21 21.42 -8.19
C ALA A 13 -31.98 19.91 -8.15
N SER A 14 -31.21 19.39 -9.12
CA SER A 14 -30.69 18.02 -9.06
C SER A 14 -29.60 18.00 -8.00
N GLY A 15 -29.92 17.52 -6.80
CA GLY A 15 -28.91 17.26 -5.78
C GLY A 15 -28.06 16.07 -6.20
N SER A 16 -26.80 16.30 -6.58
CA SER A 16 -25.81 15.24 -6.63
C SER A 16 -25.58 14.73 -5.21
N THR A 17 -26.14 13.57 -4.88
CA THR A 17 -25.69 12.81 -3.72
C THR A 17 -24.29 12.28 -4.04
N ALA A 18 -23.25 12.95 -3.55
CA ALA A 18 -21.90 12.40 -3.55
C ALA A 18 -21.96 11.00 -2.91
N ALA A 19 -21.53 9.98 -3.64
CA ALA A 19 -21.62 8.61 -3.18
C ALA A 19 -20.60 8.42 -2.06
N ARG A 20 -21.08 8.44 -0.81
CA ARG A 20 -20.29 8.02 0.33
C ARG A 20 -20.01 6.53 0.10
N ALA A 21 -18.75 6.12 -0.12
CA ALA A 21 -18.44 4.67 -0.04
C ALA A 21 -19.00 4.10 1.27
N ASP A 22 -19.27 2.82 1.28
CA ASP A 22 -19.92 2.21 2.42
C ASP A 22 -18.94 2.06 3.60
N GLU A 23 -19.48 1.83 4.80
CA GLU A 23 -18.65 1.36 5.91
C GLU A 23 -18.07 -0.01 5.58
N PRO A 24 -16.89 -0.41 6.11
CA PRO A 24 -16.34 -1.74 5.84
C PRO A 24 -17.32 -2.86 6.22
N VAL A 25 -17.65 -3.74 5.27
CA VAL A 25 -18.54 -4.90 5.47
C VAL A 25 -17.74 -6.18 5.35
N THR A 26 -17.96 -7.14 6.25
CA THR A 26 -17.36 -8.48 6.13
C THR A 26 -18.00 -9.26 4.99
N VAL A 27 -17.18 -9.77 4.07
CA VAL A 27 -17.65 -10.51 2.88
C VAL A 27 -17.43 -12.02 3.01
N CYS A 28 -16.33 -12.44 3.61
CA CYS A 28 -16.02 -13.83 3.93
C CYS A 28 -14.92 -13.90 5.01
N ALA A 29 -14.50 -15.10 5.39
CA ALA A 29 -13.39 -15.33 6.33
C ALA A 29 -12.44 -16.39 5.76
N ILE A 30 -11.14 -16.19 5.97
CA ILE A 30 -10.09 -17.11 5.50
C ILE A 30 -9.82 -18.12 6.62
N ASP A 31 -10.44 -19.30 6.51
CA ASP A 31 -10.32 -20.38 7.50
C ASP A 31 -9.23 -21.41 7.16
N ASP A 32 -8.60 -21.30 5.99
CA ASP A 32 -7.54 -22.25 5.59
C ASP A 32 -6.29 -22.03 6.47
N PRO A 33 -5.87 -23.04 7.26
CA PRO A 33 -4.76 -22.88 8.19
C PRO A 33 -3.41 -22.64 7.49
N ARG A 34 -3.33 -22.86 6.18
CA ARG A 34 -2.14 -22.57 5.39
C ARG A 34 -1.99 -21.08 5.09
N LEU A 35 -3.00 -20.25 5.37
CA LEU A 35 -2.99 -18.79 5.19
C LEU A 35 -2.98 -18.05 6.53
N ALA A 36 -2.35 -18.65 7.56
CA ALA A 36 -2.34 -18.07 8.91
C ALA A 36 -1.58 -16.75 9.02
N GLU A 37 -0.63 -16.51 8.12
CA GLU A 37 0.26 -15.34 8.07
C GLU A 37 -0.06 -14.51 6.81
N LEU A 38 -1.34 -14.43 6.41
CA LEU A 38 -1.76 -13.71 5.20
C LEU A 38 -1.24 -12.26 5.20
N SER A 39 -0.35 -11.97 4.25
CA SER A 39 0.32 -10.68 4.17
C SER A 39 -0.06 -9.91 2.89
N GLY A 40 -0.08 -10.59 1.74
CA GLY A 40 -0.47 -9.98 0.45
C GLY A 40 -1.81 -10.48 -0.11
N LEU A 41 -2.52 -9.61 -0.83
CA LEU A 41 -3.75 -9.94 -1.57
C LEU A 41 -3.82 -9.16 -2.90
N THR A 42 -4.20 -9.81 -3.99
CA THR A 42 -4.54 -9.13 -5.24
C THR A 42 -5.72 -9.81 -5.94
N VAL A 43 -6.40 -9.09 -6.83
CA VAL A 43 -7.51 -9.61 -7.63
C VAL A 43 -7.14 -9.48 -9.10
N HIS A 44 -7.36 -10.56 -9.85
CA HIS A 44 -7.23 -10.53 -11.30
C HIS A 44 -8.35 -11.36 -11.90
N GLU A 45 -9.15 -10.71 -12.75
CA GLU A 45 -10.43 -11.24 -13.23
C GLU A 45 -11.34 -11.55 -12.02
N ASP A 46 -11.84 -12.78 -11.93
CA ASP A 46 -12.73 -13.23 -10.85
C ASP A 46 -12.01 -14.01 -9.73
N ARG A 47 -10.67 -14.01 -9.72
CA ARG A 47 -9.85 -14.77 -8.76
C ARG A 47 -9.11 -13.85 -7.82
N TRP A 48 -9.07 -14.24 -6.55
CA TRP A 48 -8.26 -13.60 -5.54
C TRP A 48 -6.99 -14.42 -5.35
N TYR A 49 -5.86 -13.74 -5.22
CA TYR A 49 -4.56 -14.36 -5.03
C TYR A 49 -3.96 -13.85 -3.74
N ALA A 50 -3.54 -14.77 -2.89
CA ALA A 50 -3.04 -14.48 -1.55
C ALA A 50 -1.69 -15.15 -1.31
N VAL A 51 -0.85 -14.47 -0.52
CA VAL A 51 0.44 -15.01 -0.04
C VAL A 51 0.57 -14.78 1.46
N ASN A 52 1.33 -15.64 2.12
CA ASN A 52 1.72 -15.40 3.50
C ASN A 52 2.98 -14.54 3.57
N ASP A 53 3.22 -14.00 4.76
CA ASP A 53 4.53 -13.57 5.23
C ASP A 53 5.52 -14.75 5.18
N GLY A 54 6.63 -14.57 4.46
CA GLY A 54 7.71 -15.56 4.36
C GLY A 54 7.35 -16.86 3.64
N GLY A 55 7.81 -17.99 4.19
CA GLY A 55 7.64 -19.34 3.63
C GLY A 55 8.96 -20.07 3.34
N SER A 56 8.85 -21.34 2.94
CA SER A 56 10.01 -22.20 2.54
C SER A 56 10.00 -22.57 1.05
N ARG A 57 9.00 -22.05 0.34
CA ARG A 57 8.81 -22.10 -1.10
C ARG A 57 7.77 -21.05 -1.47
N ILE A 58 7.73 -20.62 -2.72
CA ILE A 58 6.65 -19.77 -3.20
C ILE A 58 5.35 -20.58 -3.28
N GLU A 59 4.33 -20.10 -2.58
CA GLU A 59 2.95 -20.57 -2.67
C GLU A 59 2.02 -19.37 -2.83
N VAL A 60 1.30 -19.31 -3.95
CA VAL A 60 0.22 -18.33 -4.15
C VAL A 60 -1.11 -19.07 -4.09
N PHE A 61 -1.93 -18.72 -3.11
CA PHE A 61 -3.23 -19.32 -2.89
C PHE A 61 -4.26 -18.64 -3.77
N VAL A 62 -4.99 -19.42 -4.55
CA VAL A 62 -6.08 -18.93 -5.39
C VAL A 62 -7.39 -19.12 -4.63
N LEU A 63 -8.00 -18.01 -4.25
CA LEU A 63 -9.24 -17.94 -3.48
C LEU A 63 -10.42 -17.60 -4.40
N ASP A 64 -11.60 -18.12 -4.07
CA ASP A 64 -12.86 -17.58 -4.58
C ASP A 64 -13.36 -16.40 -3.73
N ARG A 65 -14.53 -15.85 -4.09
CA ARG A 65 -15.15 -14.71 -3.40
C ARG A 65 -15.72 -15.08 -2.02
N GLU A 66 -15.77 -16.37 -1.70
CA GLU A 66 -16.15 -16.93 -0.40
C GLU A 66 -14.91 -17.27 0.46
N CYS A 67 -13.73 -16.75 0.10
CA CYS A 67 -12.45 -16.95 0.79
C CYS A 67 -12.00 -18.43 0.84
N GLN A 68 -12.52 -19.29 -0.05
CA GLN A 68 -12.14 -20.70 -0.10
C GLN A 68 -10.95 -20.90 -1.06
N VAL A 69 -9.91 -21.61 -0.60
CA VAL A 69 -8.79 -21.99 -1.43
C VAL A 69 -9.25 -22.99 -2.48
N ARG A 70 -9.19 -22.60 -3.76
CA ARG A 70 -9.53 -23.43 -4.91
C ARG A 70 -8.32 -24.06 -5.59
N ASP A 71 -7.18 -23.40 -5.51
CA ASP A 71 -5.92 -23.88 -6.06
C ASP A 71 -4.71 -23.28 -5.32
N VAL A 72 -3.53 -23.83 -5.55
CA VAL A 72 -2.25 -23.27 -5.06
C VAL A 72 -1.23 -23.32 -6.18
N ILE A 73 -0.76 -22.15 -6.59
CA ILE A 73 0.34 -22.01 -7.56
C ILE A 73 1.65 -22.14 -6.77
N VAL A 74 2.47 -23.12 -7.15
CA VAL A 74 3.72 -23.44 -6.43
C VAL A 74 4.93 -23.22 -7.34
N SER A 75 5.99 -22.65 -6.77
CA SER A 75 7.33 -22.69 -7.36
C SER A 75 8.32 -23.21 -6.31
N PRO A 76 9.30 -24.06 -6.69
CA PRO A 76 10.26 -24.63 -5.73
C PRO A 76 11.29 -23.61 -5.22
N THR A 77 11.24 -22.36 -5.69
CA THR A 77 12.07 -21.27 -5.18
C THR A 77 11.74 -21.01 -3.71
N ASP A 78 12.75 -21.07 -2.86
CA ASP A 78 12.71 -20.74 -1.43
C ASP A 78 12.93 -19.22 -1.27
N PRO A 79 11.88 -18.42 -1.00
CA PRO A 79 12.03 -17.00 -0.72
C PRO A 79 12.56 -16.78 0.70
N TYR A 80 13.07 -15.59 0.99
CA TYR A 80 13.52 -15.28 2.35
C TYR A 80 12.39 -14.75 3.23
N ASP A 81 11.65 -13.74 2.75
CA ASP A 81 10.62 -13.00 3.51
C ASP A 81 9.67 -12.30 2.52
N VAL A 82 8.66 -13.02 2.02
CA VAL A 82 7.62 -12.47 1.13
C VAL A 82 6.68 -11.62 1.95
N GLU A 83 6.38 -10.40 1.50
CA GLU A 83 5.58 -9.45 2.29
C GLU A 83 4.32 -8.98 1.55
N ASP A 84 4.35 -8.93 0.21
CA ASP A 84 3.21 -8.45 -0.56
C ASP A 84 3.18 -9.08 -1.96
N LEU A 85 2.03 -9.01 -2.63
CA LEU A 85 1.92 -9.33 -4.04
C LEU A 85 1.10 -8.33 -4.84
N ALA A 86 1.48 -8.18 -6.11
CA ALA A 86 0.74 -7.42 -7.10
C ALA A 86 0.58 -8.24 -8.38
N VAL A 87 -0.38 -7.86 -9.22
CA VAL A 87 -0.63 -8.52 -10.51
C VAL A 87 -0.33 -7.56 -11.66
N ALA A 88 0.43 -8.04 -12.64
CA ALA A 88 0.68 -7.32 -13.88
C ALA A 88 -0.53 -7.47 -14.83
N PRO A 89 -0.68 -6.59 -15.84
CA PRO A 89 -1.82 -6.66 -16.78
C PRO A 89 -1.92 -7.98 -17.56
N ASP A 90 -0.81 -8.71 -17.73
CA ASP A 90 -0.77 -10.02 -18.38
C ASP A 90 -1.11 -11.19 -17.45
N GLY A 91 -1.45 -10.90 -16.19
CA GLY A 91 -1.78 -11.88 -15.15
C GLY A 91 -0.55 -12.41 -14.40
N THR A 92 0.67 -11.98 -14.72
CA THR A 92 1.86 -12.37 -13.96
C THR A 92 1.77 -11.84 -12.52
N LEU A 93 1.98 -12.72 -11.56
CA LEU A 93 1.93 -12.39 -10.13
C LEU A 93 3.33 -12.03 -9.65
N TRP A 94 3.51 -10.82 -9.15
CA TRP A 94 4.79 -10.33 -8.62
C TRP A 94 4.75 -10.35 -7.11
N LEU A 95 5.64 -11.13 -6.50
CA LEU A 95 5.79 -11.22 -5.04
C LEU A 95 7.00 -10.38 -4.61
N GLY A 96 6.83 -9.58 -3.56
CA GLY A 96 7.91 -8.85 -2.90
C GLY A 96 8.55 -9.69 -1.82
N ASP A 97 9.70 -10.31 -2.11
CA ASP A 97 10.58 -10.91 -1.08
C ASP A 97 11.50 -9.80 -0.53
N THR A 98 10.90 -8.93 0.28
CA THR A 98 11.45 -7.63 0.68
C THR A 98 11.54 -7.41 2.18
N GLY A 99 11.03 -8.35 2.99
CA GLY A 99 11.11 -8.31 4.45
C GLY A 99 12.54 -8.32 4.97
N ASP A 100 12.86 -7.42 5.90
CA ASP A 100 14.18 -7.30 6.51
C ASP A 100 14.11 -6.51 7.82
N ASN A 101 13.33 -6.97 8.80
CA ASN A 101 13.14 -6.19 10.04
C ASN A 101 14.48 -5.88 10.77
N ARG A 102 15.54 -6.66 10.52
CA ARG A 102 16.89 -6.44 11.07
C ARG A 102 17.78 -5.55 10.19
N LYS A 103 17.33 -5.16 9.01
CA LYS A 103 18.04 -4.31 8.04
C LYS A 103 19.46 -4.79 7.75
N GLN A 104 19.57 -6.08 7.43
CA GLN A 104 20.86 -6.76 7.21
C GLN A 104 20.99 -7.42 5.83
N ARG A 105 19.89 -7.54 5.07
CA ARG A 105 19.87 -8.14 3.73
C ARG A 105 20.53 -7.20 2.73
N GLN A 106 21.68 -7.63 2.19
CA GLN A 106 22.36 -6.88 1.12
C GLN A 106 21.56 -6.83 -0.18
N THR A 107 20.65 -7.80 -0.39
CA THR A 107 19.73 -7.82 -1.52
C THR A 107 18.34 -8.24 -1.07
N VAL A 108 17.33 -7.61 -1.65
CA VAL A 108 15.94 -8.11 -1.65
C VAL A 108 15.61 -8.73 -3.01
N ALA A 109 14.42 -9.29 -3.16
CA ALA A 109 14.00 -9.96 -4.38
C ALA A 109 12.57 -9.62 -4.80
N LEU A 110 12.33 -9.69 -6.10
CA LEU A 110 11.01 -9.83 -6.68
C LEU A 110 10.92 -11.19 -7.37
N HIS A 111 9.79 -11.86 -7.21
CA HIS A 111 9.49 -13.09 -7.93
C HIS A 111 8.33 -12.87 -8.89
N ALA A 112 8.59 -12.97 -10.19
CA ALA A 112 7.55 -12.99 -11.22
C ALA A 112 7.06 -14.43 -11.40
N VAL A 113 5.87 -14.73 -10.89
CA VAL A 113 5.25 -16.05 -10.85
C VAL A 113 4.21 -16.15 -11.96
N SER A 114 4.35 -17.17 -12.81
CA SER A 114 3.33 -17.47 -13.81
C SER A 114 2.10 -18.08 -13.14
N PRO A 115 0.86 -17.71 -13.54
CA PRO A 115 -0.35 -18.37 -13.05
C PRO A 115 -0.41 -19.88 -13.37
N GLN A 116 0.42 -20.36 -14.31
CA GLN A 116 0.54 -21.78 -14.65
C GLN A 116 1.64 -22.49 -13.82
N GLY A 117 2.34 -21.77 -12.95
CA GLY A 117 3.44 -22.28 -12.13
C GLY A 117 4.83 -21.88 -12.64
N GLY A 118 5.81 -21.95 -11.74
CA GLY A 118 7.18 -21.48 -11.98
C GLY A 118 7.35 -19.98 -11.72
N SER A 119 8.60 -19.56 -11.51
CA SER A 119 8.93 -18.19 -11.16
C SER A 119 10.28 -17.73 -11.72
N VAL A 120 10.37 -16.46 -12.09
CA VAL A 120 11.65 -15.78 -12.38
C VAL A 120 12.03 -14.91 -11.19
N LEU A 121 13.27 -15.05 -10.73
CA LEU A 121 13.83 -14.28 -9.62
C LEU A 121 14.56 -13.04 -10.13
N TYR A 122 14.30 -11.89 -9.52
CA TYR A 122 15.03 -10.64 -9.74
C TYR A 122 15.55 -10.10 -8.41
N ARG A 123 16.86 -10.10 -8.19
CA ARG A 123 17.51 -9.49 -7.03
C ARG A 123 17.63 -8.00 -7.23
N LEU A 124 17.53 -7.27 -6.12
CA LEU A 124 17.57 -5.82 -6.07
C LEU A 124 18.49 -5.35 -4.94
N THR A 125 19.11 -4.19 -5.11
CA THR A 125 19.93 -3.53 -4.08
C THR A 125 19.46 -2.10 -3.86
N TYR A 126 19.16 -1.74 -2.62
CA TYR A 126 18.92 -0.36 -2.24
C TYR A 126 20.20 0.49 -2.38
N PRO A 127 20.09 1.77 -2.78
CA PRO A 127 21.24 2.65 -2.96
C PRO A 127 21.86 3.16 -1.64
N ASP A 128 21.12 3.04 -0.54
CA ASP A 128 21.37 3.67 0.76
C ASP A 128 21.42 2.68 1.93
N GLY A 129 21.58 1.39 1.63
CA GLY A 129 21.67 0.30 2.60
C GLY A 129 20.37 -0.51 2.74
N PRO A 130 20.38 -1.59 3.54
CA PRO A 130 19.23 -2.48 3.66
C PRO A 130 18.00 -1.79 4.28
N HIS A 131 16.82 -2.11 3.75
CA HIS A 131 15.52 -1.64 4.26
C HIS A 131 14.54 -2.79 4.37
N ASP A 132 13.69 -2.68 5.39
CA ASP A 132 12.48 -3.47 5.57
C ASP A 132 11.36 -2.85 4.72
N ALA A 133 10.77 -3.61 3.81
CA ALA A 133 9.73 -3.12 2.92
C ALA A 133 8.64 -4.15 2.71
N GLU A 134 7.39 -3.69 2.77
CA GLU A 134 6.23 -4.57 2.90
C GLU A 134 5.06 -4.15 2.00
N ALA A 135 5.37 -3.38 0.97
CA ALA A 135 4.36 -2.92 0.04
C ALA A 135 4.92 -2.91 -1.38
N LEU A 136 4.20 -3.54 -2.29
CA LEU A 136 4.56 -3.65 -3.70
C LEU A 136 3.45 -3.06 -4.58
N LEU A 137 3.81 -2.06 -5.38
CA LEU A 137 2.96 -1.53 -6.43
C LEU A 137 3.54 -1.89 -7.80
N LEU A 138 2.67 -2.14 -8.77
CA LEU A 138 3.02 -2.15 -10.19
C LEU A 138 2.32 -0.99 -10.90
N ASP A 139 3.04 -0.31 -11.79
CA ASP A 139 2.40 0.57 -12.77
C ASP A 139 1.75 -0.23 -13.91
N ARG A 140 1.07 0.48 -14.83
CA ARG A 140 0.40 -0.13 -16.00
C ARG A 140 1.34 -0.86 -16.96
N ALA A 141 2.64 -0.56 -16.91
CA ALA A 141 3.66 -1.24 -17.71
C ALA A 141 4.29 -2.43 -16.97
N GLY A 142 3.86 -2.70 -15.73
CA GLY A 142 4.43 -3.75 -14.88
C GLY A 142 5.74 -3.34 -14.19
N LYS A 143 6.08 -2.04 -14.16
CA LYS A 143 7.26 -1.56 -13.43
C LYS A 143 6.97 -1.58 -11.92
N PRO A 144 7.85 -2.21 -11.11
CA PRO A 144 7.63 -2.32 -9.67
C PRO A 144 8.08 -1.10 -8.89
N TYR A 145 7.35 -0.82 -7.81
CA TYR A 145 7.64 0.18 -6.80
C TYR A 145 7.51 -0.45 -5.42
N ILE A 146 8.58 -0.33 -4.63
CA ILE A 146 8.70 -0.93 -3.30
C ILE A 146 8.60 0.19 -2.26
N VAL A 147 7.75 0.00 -1.26
CA VAL A 147 7.52 0.99 -0.20
C VAL A 147 7.97 0.44 1.14
N THR A 148 8.84 1.17 1.83
CA THR A 148 9.42 0.70 3.10
C THR A 148 8.44 0.79 4.26
N LYS A 149 8.57 -0.14 5.21
CA LYS A 149 7.87 -0.08 6.49
C LYS A 149 8.64 0.81 7.47
N SER A 150 7.91 1.71 8.12
CA SER A 150 8.52 2.68 9.03
C SER A 150 7.59 2.99 10.21
N SER A 151 8.05 2.64 11.41
CA SER A 151 7.37 2.99 12.65
C SER A 151 7.47 4.49 13.00
N MET A 152 8.28 5.25 12.28
CA MET A 152 8.38 6.70 12.40
C MET A 152 7.46 7.45 11.43
N GLY A 153 6.63 6.73 10.67
CA GLY A 153 5.71 7.30 9.69
C GLY A 153 6.39 7.93 8.48
N GLN A 154 7.66 7.62 8.22
CA GLN A 154 8.37 8.05 7.02
C GLN A 154 8.78 6.84 6.20
N SER A 155 8.02 6.55 5.15
CA SER A 155 8.27 5.45 4.22
C SER A 155 8.96 5.98 2.97
N ALA A 156 10.01 5.30 2.51
CA ALA A 156 10.68 5.60 1.26
C ALA A 156 10.09 4.75 0.12
N VAL A 157 10.10 5.29 -1.09
CA VAL A 157 9.59 4.63 -2.30
C VAL A 157 10.76 4.39 -3.24
N TYR A 158 10.98 3.14 -3.64
CA TYR A 158 12.07 2.72 -4.50
C TYR A 158 11.56 2.06 -5.77
N THR A 159 12.33 2.14 -6.85
CA THR A 159 12.04 1.44 -8.11
C THR A 159 13.34 1.02 -8.81
N PRO A 160 13.35 -0.01 -9.68
CA PRO A 160 14.55 -0.39 -10.42
C PRO A 160 15.10 0.72 -11.31
N ARG A 161 16.42 0.93 -11.24
CA ARG A 161 17.16 1.81 -12.13
C ARG A 161 17.48 1.07 -13.43
N GLY A 162 16.49 1.02 -14.33
CA GLY A 162 16.58 0.35 -15.63
C GLY A 162 15.83 -0.98 -15.68
N GLU A 163 16.13 -1.79 -16.69
CA GLU A 163 15.49 -3.10 -16.86
C GLU A 163 15.96 -4.09 -15.79
N LEU A 164 15.01 -4.92 -15.31
CA LEU A 164 15.30 -5.97 -14.35
C LEU A 164 16.17 -7.06 -14.98
N THR A 165 17.29 -7.38 -14.32
CA THR A 165 18.15 -8.50 -14.69
C THR A 165 17.86 -9.71 -13.81
N SER A 166 17.72 -10.90 -14.40
CA SER A 166 17.56 -12.17 -13.68
C SER A 166 18.89 -12.96 -13.66
N PRO A 167 19.41 -13.38 -12.50
CA PRO A 167 18.84 -13.18 -11.17
C PRO A 167 19.20 -11.81 -10.55
N GLY A 168 19.97 -10.94 -11.21
CA GLY A 168 20.35 -9.61 -10.70
C GLY A 168 21.72 -9.55 -9.99
N PRO A 169 21.99 -8.54 -9.14
CA PRO A 169 21.06 -7.51 -8.69
C PRO A 169 20.88 -6.34 -9.67
N THR A 170 19.67 -5.81 -9.73
CA THR A 170 19.37 -4.51 -10.36
C THR A 170 19.38 -3.43 -9.28
N PRO A 171 20.17 -2.34 -9.40
CA PRO A 171 20.14 -1.25 -8.44
C PRO A 171 18.77 -0.58 -8.39
N LEU A 172 18.29 -0.26 -7.20
CA LEU A 172 17.13 0.60 -7.00
C LEU A 172 17.55 2.08 -6.97
N GLU A 173 16.59 2.95 -7.24
CA GLU A 173 16.67 4.37 -6.97
C GLU A 173 15.48 4.80 -6.09
N GLN A 174 15.73 5.70 -5.14
CA GLN A 174 14.67 6.30 -4.33
C GLN A 174 13.98 7.40 -5.15
N VAL A 175 12.67 7.29 -5.32
CA VAL A 175 11.85 8.21 -6.14
C VAL A 175 10.89 9.07 -5.31
N GLY A 176 10.74 8.77 -4.03
CA GLY A 176 9.90 9.53 -3.13
C GLY A 176 10.02 9.14 -1.66
N THR A 177 9.33 9.92 -0.84
CA THR A 177 9.13 9.70 0.59
C THR A 177 7.68 10.05 0.93
N LEU A 178 7.08 9.26 1.81
CA LEU A 178 5.69 9.37 2.23
C LEU A 178 5.64 9.58 3.74
N GLY A 179 4.80 10.52 4.16
CA GLY A 179 4.56 10.85 5.56
C GLY A 179 3.21 10.33 6.03
N PHE A 180 3.22 9.54 7.08
CA PHE A 180 2.03 9.07 7.79
C PHE A 180 2.08 9.59 9.22
N SER A 181 0.93 10.12 9.67
CA SER A 181 0.75 10.61 11.04
C SER A 181 -0.17 9.65 11.78
N THR A 182 -0.03 9.62 13.10
CA THR A 182 -0.85 8.76 13.95
C THR A 182 -2.34 9.04 13.79
N THR A 183 -3.17 8.00 13.85
CA THR A 183 -4.63 8.10 13.84
C THR A 183 -5.24 7.53 15.13
N ASP A 184 -6.53 7.79 15.34
CA ASP A 184 -7.33 7.16 16.41
C ASP A 184 -8.02 5.87 15.90
N THR A 185 -7.69 5.39 14.70
CA THR A 185 -8.29 4.19 14.13
C THR A 185 -7.80 2.97 14.93
N PRO A 186 -8.69 2.16 15.51
CA PRO A 186 -8.28 1.02 16.33
C PRO A 186 -7.69 -0.10 15.47
N GLY A 187 -6.81 -0.90 16.05
CA GLY A 187 -6.17 -2.06 15.42
C GLY A 187 -4.65 -2.02 15.50
N GLY A 188 -4.02 -2.97 14.81
CA GLY A 188 -2.58 -3.14 14.73
C GLY A 188 -1.93 -3.73 15.99
N PRO A 189 -0.76 -4.37 15.84
CA PRO A 189 -0.10 -5.11 16.92
C PRO A 189 0.57 -4.20 17.95
N VAL A 190 0.82 -2.93 17.60
CA VAL A 190 1.70 -2.01 18.35
C VAL A 190 1.02 -0.68 18.71
N GLY A 191 -0.33 -0.69 18.76
CA GLY A 191 -1.13 0.48 19.13
C GLY A 191 -0.92 1.68 18.20
N THR A 192 -0.89 2.90 18.74
CA THR A 192 -0.86 4.15 17.96
C THR A 192 0.30 4.25 16.97
N VAL A 193 1.46 3.65 17.26
CA VAL A 193 2.61 3.65 16.33
C VAL A 193 2.33 2.83 15.07
N GLY A 194 1.53 1.76 15.19
CA GLY A 194 1.18 0.87 14.08
C GLY A 194 0.35 1.58 13.02
N THR A 195 -0.38 2.63 13.40
CA THR A 195 -1.23 3.40 12.48
C THR A 195 -0.44 4.08 11.35
N MET A 196 0.88 4.23 11.50
CA MET A 196 1.76 4.89 10.53
C MET A 196 2.56 3.91 9.66
N ALA A 197 2.69 2.65 10.07
CA ALA A 197 3.55 1.69 9.39
C ALA A 197 2.81 1.11 8.18
N VAL A 198 3.37 1.29 6.98
CA VAL A 198 2.87 0.68 5.74
C VAL A 198 3.08 -0.83 5.78
N THR A 199 2.07 -1.60 5.39
CA THR A 199 2.05 -3.08 5.44
C THR A 199 1.49 -3.74 4.18
N GLY A 200 1.16 -2.96 3.15
CA GLY A 200 0.65 -3.50 1.90
C GLY A 200 0.22 -2.43 0.92
N ALA A 201 0.13 -2.79 -0.35
CA ALA A 201 -0.28 -1.87 -1.41
C ALA A 201 -1.13 -2.52 -2.49
N ALA A 202 -1.90 -1.71 -3.21
CA ALA A 202 -2.68 -2.17 -4.35
C ALA A 202 -2.82 -1.07 -5.42
N SER A 203 -2.97 -1.47 -6.67
CA SER A 203 -3.41 -0.61 -7.77
C SER A 203 -4.68 -1.16 -8.39
N THR A 204 -5.54 -0.27 -8.88
CA THR A 204 -6.63 -0.71 -9.76
C THR A 204 -6.05 -1.26 -11.06
N ALA A 205 -6.75 -2.19 -11.72
CA ALA A 205 -6.26 -2.80 -12.97
C ALA A 205 -5.99 -1.76 -14.07
N ASP A 206 -6.78 -0.69 -14.09
CA ASP A 206 -6.60 0.44 -14.99
C ASP A 206 -5.59 1.47 -14.48
N GLY A 207 -4.87 1.22 -13.38
CA GLY A 207 -3.87 2.08 -12.74
C GLY A 207 -4.34 3.48 -12.33
N SER A 208 -5.65 3.74 -12.27
CA SER A 208 -6.21 5.06 -12.00
C SER A 208 -6.25 5.43 -10.51
N VAL A 209 -6.17 4.43 -9.62
CA VAL A 209 -6.10 4.62 -8.17
C VAL A 209 -5.04 3.68 -7.60
N LEU A 210 -4.24 4.22 -6.69
CA LEU A 210 -3.31 3.44 -5.86
C LEU A 210 -3.80 3.45 -4.43
N ALA A 211 -3.57 2.37 -3.70
CA ALA A 211 -3.78 2.29 -2.26
C ALA A 211 -2.47 1.90 -1.57
N LEU A 212 -2.19 2.58 -0.47
CA LEU A 212 -1.25 2.10 0.54
C LEU A 212 -2.05 1.84 1.80
N ARG A 213 -1.86 0.68 2.41
CA ARG A 213 -2.40 0.43 3.74
C ARG A 213 -1.31 0.62 4.79
N THR A 214 -1.74 1.13 5.94
CA THR A 214 -1.08 0.86 7.20
C THR A 214 -1.83 -0.24 7.94
N TYR A 215 -1.35 -0.63 9.12
CA TYR A 215 -2.06 -1.60 9.96
C TYR A 215 -3.55 -1.25 10.18
N THR A 216 -3.90 0.03 10.20
CA THR A 216 -5.24 0.51 10.61
C THR A 216 -5.99 1.30 9.55
N ASP A 217 -5.32 1.86 8.54
CA ASP A 217 -5.94 2.78 7.59
C ASP A 217 -5.52 2.45 6.15
N ALA A 218 -6.39 2.72 5.18
CA ALA A 218 -6.05 2.72 3.76
C ALA A 218 -5.99 4.16 3.24
N TYR A 219 -4.98 4.46 2.43
CA TYR A 219 -4.73 5.77 1.82
C TYR A 219 -4.82 5.62 0.31
N LEU A 220 -5.86 6.18 -0.28
CA LEU A 220 -6.16 6.05 -1.71
C LEU A 220 -5.69 7.31 -2.46
N TYR A 221 -4.78 7.11 -3.40
CA TYR A 221 -4.14 8.17 -4.18
C TYR A 221 -4.71 8.20 -5.61
N PRO A 222 -5.16 9.37 -6.10
CA PRO A 222 -5.55 9.52 -7.49
C PRO A 222 -4.35 9.43 -8.45
N ALA A 223 -4.45 8.59 -9.46
CA ALA A 223 -3.46 8.39 -10.51
C ALA A 223 -4.09 8.50 -11.93
N PRO A 224 -4.74 9.64 -12.28
CA PRO A 224 -5.42 9.79 -13.57
C PRO A 224 -4.48 9.63 -14.78
N ASP A 225 -3.19 9.90 -14.60
CA ASP A 225 -2.12 9.69 -15.55
C ASP A 225 -1.43 8.32 -15.40
N GLY A 226 -1.70 7.58 -14.32
CA GLY A 226 -1.02 6.34 -13.90
C GLY A 226 0.45 6.49 -13.56
N ASP A 227 0.91 7.72 -13.36
CA ASP A 227 2.25 7.96 -12.84
C ASP A 227 2.23 7.72 -11.34
N VAL A 228 2.87 6.63 -10.91
CA VAL A 228 2.92 6.22 -9.50
C VAL A 228 3.60 7.28 -8.63
N VAL A 229 4.69 7.89 -9.08
CA VAL A 229 5.44 8.87 -8.30
C VAL A 229 4.64 10.16 -8.17
N ALA A 230 3.97 10.59 -9.23
CA ALA A 230 3.09 11.75 -9.19
C ALA A 230 1.87 11.49 -8.29
N ALA A 231 1.25 10.31 -8.38
CA ALA A 231 0.10 9.93 -7.58
C ALA A 231 0.40 9.94 -6.09
N LEU A 232 1.51 9.34 -5.67
CA LEU A 232 1.92 9.28 -4.26
C LEU A 232 2.28 10.65 -3.65
N ARG A 233 2.43 11.70 -4.48
CA ARG A 233 2.59 13.09 -4.04
C ARG A 233 1.28 13.85 -3.93
N ARG A 234 0.18 13.31 -4.46
CA ARG A 234 -1.15 13.91 -4.36
C ARG A 234 -1.76 13.62 -2.99
N PRO A 235 -2.64 14.48 -2.47
CA PRO A 235 -3.34 14.20 -1.22
C PRO A 235 -4.19 12.91 -1.35
N PRO A 236 -4.04 11.93 -0.44
CA PRO A 236 -4.86 10.74 -0.46
C PRO A 236 -6.23 10.96 0.19
N ILE A 237 -7.18 10.09 -0.14
CA ILE A 237 -8.36 9.85 0.69
C ILE A 237 -8.01 8.78 1.71
N ARG A 238 -8.20 9.09 2.99
CA ARG A 238 -8.06 8.10 4.07
C ARG A 238 -9.37 7.36 4.32
N ILE A 239 -9.29 6.04 4.40
CA ILE A 239 -10.37 5.14 4.79
C ILE A 239 -9.92 4.37 6.03
N PRO A 240 -10.56 4.58 7.20
CA PRO A 240 -10.30 3.77 8.39
C PRO A 240 -10.69 2.30 8.14
N LEU A 241 -9.80 1.37 8.47
CA LEU A 241 -10.03 -0.07 8.35
C LEU A 241 -10.55 -0.67 9.68
N PRO A 242 -11.26 -1.80 9.63
CA PRO A 242 -12.04 -2.30 10.77
C PRO A 242 -11.20 -3.10 11.78
N GLY A 243 -10.49 -2.41 12.68
CA GLY A 243 -10.03 -2.98 13.96
C GLY A 243 -9.19 -4.26 13.86
N GLU A 244 -8.49 -4.45 12.75
CA GLU A 244 -7.71 -5.66 12.45
C GLU A 244 -6.50 -5.74 13.39
N GLN A 245 -6.21 -6.94 13.93
CA GLN A 245 -5.11 -7.10 14.88
C GLN A 245 -3.74 -7.01 14.18
N GLN A 246 -3.66 -7.53 12.96
CA GLN A 246 -2.47 -7.62 12.12
C GLN A 246 -2.89 -7.38 10.65
N GLY A 247 -3.25 -6.13 10.35
CA GLY A 247 -3.75 -5.77 9.03
C GLY A 247 -2.63 -5.56 8.00
N GLU A 248 -2.58 -6.39 6.96
CA GLU A 248 -1.47 -6.39 5.97
C GLU A 248 -1.98 -6.40 4.53
N ALA A 249 -2.93 -7.28 4.20
CA ALA A 249 -3.35 -7.41 2.82
C ALA A 249 -4.39 -6.35 2.40
N ILE A 250 -4.25 -5.81 1.18
CA ILE A 250 -5.18 -4.85 0.57
C ILE A 250 -5.28 -5.11 -0.94
N ALA A 251 -6.49 -5.02 -1.52
CA ALA A 251 -6.67 -5.22 -2.96
C ALA A 251 -7.82 -4.38 -3.52
N PHE A 252 -7.84 -4.19 -4.84
CA PHE A 252 -9.02 -3.68 -5.55
C PHE A 252 -9.65 -4.77 -6.39
N THR A 253 -10.98 -4.82 -6.40
CA THR A 253 -11.76 -5.55 -7.41
C THR A 253 -11.99 -4.67 -8.66
N ASP A 254 -12.39 -5.29 -9.76
CA ASP A 254 -12.67 -4.60 -11.03
C ASP A 254 -13.77 -3.52 -10.93
N ASP A 255 -14.71 -3.68 -10.01
CA ASP A 255 -15.78 -2.70 -9.76
C ASP A 255 -15.35 -1.53 -8.85
N GLY A 256 -14.07 -1.49 -8.44
CA GLY A 256 -13.52 -0.43 -7.60
C GLY A 256 -13.84 -0.58 -6.11
N THR A 257 -14.30 -1.75 -5.67
CA THR A 257 -14.37 -2.10 -4.25
C THR A 257 -12.96 -2.32 -3.69
N LEU A 258 -12.70 -1.77 -2.51
CA LEU A 258 -11.47 -2.02 -1.77
C LEU A 258 -11.66 -3.21 -0.84
N LEU A 259 -10.76 -4.19 -0.90
CA LEU A 259 -10.71 -5.33 0.01
C LEU A 259 -9.57 -5.13 1.02
N SER A 260 -9.79 -5.52 2.28
CA SER A 260 -8.75 -5.63 3.30
C SER A 260 -8.82 -6.98 4.01
N ALA A 261 -7.67 -7.50 4.41
CA ALA A 261 -7.58 -8.71 5.22
C ALA A 261 -6.46 -8.61 6.26
N SER A 262 -6.47 -9.53 7.21
CA SER A 262 -5.56 -9.56 8.36
C SER A 262 -4.99 -10.96 8.50
N GLU A 263 -3.79 -11.07 9.08
CA GLU A 263 -3.28 -12.35 9.55
C GLU A 263 -4.24 -13.03 10.53
N GLY A 264 -4.06 -14.33 10.72
CA GLY A 264 -4.81 -15.15 11.65
C GLY A 264 -5.88 -16.00 10.98
N ILE A 265 -5.98 -17.25 11.43
CA ILE A 265 -6.98 -18.19 10.94
C ILE A 265 -8.38 -17.69 11.34
N GLY A 266 -9.29 -17.67 10.36
CA GLY A 266 -10.65 -17.17 10.51
C GLY A 266 -10.75 -15.64 10.48
N SER A 267 -9.67 -14.95 10.11
CA SER A 267 -9.70 -13.51 9.91
C SER A 267 -10.64 -13.14 8.76
N PRO A 268 -11.51 -12.12 8.96
CA PRO A 268 -12.46 -11.69 7.95
C PRO A 268 -11.75 -10.91 6.83
N VAL A 269 -12.19 -11.13 5.59
CA VAL A 269 -12.00 -10.18 4.51
C VAL A 269 -13.13 -9.15 4.58
N ARG A 270 -12.78 -7.86 4.55
CA ARG A 270 -13.75 -6.77 4.47
C ARG A 270 -13.70 -6.05 3.14
N ALA A 271 -14.86 -5.51 2.75
CA ALA A 271 -15.05 -4.74 1.54
C ALA A 271 -15.53 -3.32 1.86
N VAL A 272 -15.00 -2.34 1.14
CA VAL A 272 -15.50 -0.96 1.07
C VAL A 272 -15.91 -0.69 -0.37
N SER A 273 -17.21 -0.85 -0.65
CA SER A 273 -17.75 -0.68 -2.01
C SER A 273 -17.75 0.78 -2.44
N GLY A 274 -17.41 1.05 -3.70
CA GLY A 274 -17.33 2.42 -4.23
C GLY A 274 -16.11 3.21 -3.73
N ALA A 275 -15.06 2.53 -3.26
CA ALA A 275 -13.86 3.18 -2.75
C ALA A 275 -13.17 4.06 -3.80
N THR A 276 -13.06 3.59 -5.05
CA THR A 276 -12.47 4.38 -6.15
C THR A 276 -13.34 5.57 -6.56
N ALA A 277 -14.67 5.45 -6.47
CA ALA A 277 -15.59 6.56 -6.78
C ALA A 277 -15.38 7.77 -5.85
N ARG A 278 -15.04 7.54 -4.56
CA ARG A 278 -14.66 8.62 -3.64
C ARG A 278 -13.45 9.41 -4.13
N VAL A 279 -12.48 8.73 -4.74
CA VAL A 279 -11.27 9.36 -5.31
C VAL A 279 -11.65 10.25 -6.47
N GLY A 280 -12.52 9.77 -7.37
CA GLY A 280 -13.10 10.57 -8.44
C GLY A 280 -13.79 11.85 -7.93
N ASP A 281 -14.71 11.72 -6.98
CA ASP A 281 -15.46 12.86 -6.44
C ASP A 281 -14.56 13.91 -5.76
N ALA A 282 -13.54 13.47 -5.02
CA ALA A 282 -12.60 14.37 -4.36
C ALA A 282 -11.72 15.12 -5.37
N THR A 283 -11.29 14.46 -6.46
CA THR A 283 -10.49 15.12 -7.51
C THR A 283 -11.31 16.17 -8.27
N VAL A 284 -12.57 15.87 -8.59
CA VAL A 284 -13.48 16.85 -9.21
C VAL A 284 -13.70 18.05 -8.29
N SER A 285 -13.96 17.80 -7.01
CA SER A 285 -14.19 18.87 -6.01
C SER A 285 -12.97 19.76 -5.76
N ALA A 286 -11.76 19.25 -5.98
CA ALA A 286 -10.51 19.99 -5.83
C ALA A 286 -10.13 20.84 -7.06
N THR A 287 -10.85 20.69 -8.19
CA THR A 287 -10.58 21.46 -9.40
C THR A 287 -11.19 22.86 -9.24
N PRO A 288 -10.42 23.97 -9.35
CA PRO A 288 -11.01 25.31 -9.28
C PRO A 288 -12.05 25.49 -10.38
N ASN A 289 -13.22 26.04 -10.05
CA ASN A 289 -14.18 26.49 -11.07
C ASN A 289 -13.44 27.38 -12.09
N PRO A 290 -13.71 27.25 -13.40
CA PRO A 290 -13.24 28.23 -14.36
C PRO A 290 -13.68 29.62 -13.90
N PRO A 291 -12.85 30.67 -14.08
CA PRO A 291 -13.23 32.03 -13.71
C PRO A 291 -14.59 32.33 -14.34
N ALA A 292 -15.55 32.77 -13.52
CA ALA A 292 -16.79 33.30 -14.05
C ALA A 292 -16.43 34.42 -15.04
N ASP A 293 -16.86 34.27 -16.28
CA ASP A 293 -16.70 35.26 -17.35
C ASP A 293 -17.50 36.51 -16.97
N ASN A 294 -16.90 37.36 -16.14
CA ASN A 294 -17.37 38.72 -15.94
C ASN A 294 -16.83 39.54 -17.12
N GLY A 295 -17.60 39.53 -18.20
CA GLY A 295 -17.44 40.46 -19.31
C GLY A 295 -17.35 41.89 -18.77
N GLY A 296 -16.15 42.45 -18.85
CA GLY A 296 -15.81 43.78 -18.35
C GLY A 296 -14.63 44.32 -19.13
N ASP A 297 -14.96 44.97 -20.25
CA ASP A 297 -14.08 45.79 -21.07
C ASP A 297 -13.32 46.84 -20.23
N GLY A 298 -12.05 47.07 -20.54
CA GLY A 298 -11.21 48.02 -19.80
C GLY A 298 -9.72 47.80 -20.03
N GLY A 299 -9.23 48.24 -21.19
CA GLY A 299 -7.85 48.08 -21.60
C GLY A 299 -6.80 48.81 -20.76
N GLY A 300 -5.54 48.49 -21.04
CA GLY A 300 -4.42 49.38 -20.77
C GLY A 300 -3.16 48.73 -20.25
N THR A 301 -2.16 48.73 -21.13
CA THR A 301 -0.74 48.94 -20.84
C THR A 301 0.14 47.70 -20.62
N THR A 302 0.84 47.41 -21.71
CA THR A 302 2.10 46.68 -21.80
C THR A 302 3.16 47.23 -20.85
N THR A 303 3.75 46.38 -20.01
CA THR A 303 5.13 46.55 -19.53
C THR A 303 5.89 45.24 -19.65
N ARG A 304 6.86 45.29 -20.54
CA ARG A 304 7.93 44.33 -20.79
C ARG A 304 8.98 44.52 -19.69
N PHE A 305 9.41 43.45 -19.04
CA PHE A 305 10.66 43.47 -18.28
C PHE A 305 11.55 42.30 -18.72
N GLU A 306 12.76 42.69 -19.07
CA GLU A 306 13.83 41.90 -19.66
C GLU A 306 14.47 40.96 -18.65
N ALA A 307 15.04 39.88 -19.19
CA ALA A 307 15.95 39.00 -18.49
C ALA A 307 17.35 39.63 -18.44
N GLU A 308 17.98 39.60 -17.26
CA GLU A 308 19.43 39.76 -17.15
C GLU A 308 20.04 38.52 -16.49
N ALA A 309 21.08 38.03 -17.17
CA ALA A 309 22.04 37.07 -16.67
C ALA A 309 23.10 37.79 -15.83
N GLY A 310 23.57 37.15 -14.76
CA GLY A 310 24.71 37.61 -13.98
C GLY A 310 25.35 36.45 -13.23
N ALA A 311 26.51 36.02 -13.72
CA ALA A 311 27.45 35.17 -13.00
C ALA A 311 28.17 35.98 -11.90
N ASP A 312 28.41 35.40 -10.73
CA ASP A 312 29.76 35.11 -10.24
C ASP A 312 29.74 34.38 -8.89
N GLY A 313 30.78 33.57 -8.69
CA GLY A 313 30.84 32.55 -7.65
C GLY A 313 31.27 33.02 -6.26
N ALA A 314 31.24 32.08 -5.32
CA ALA A 314 32.20 31.96 -4.23
C ALA A 314 32.02 30.60 -3.52
N SER A 315 33.10 29.84 -3.52
CA SER A 315 33.37 28.65 -2.72
C SER A 315 33.31 28.94 -1.21
N VAL A 316 32.69 28.05 -0.43
CA VAL A 316 33.10 27.76 0.95
C VAL A 316 32.89 26.27 1.19
N GLY A 317 33.99 25.55 1.45
CA GLY A 317 33.98 24.16 1.87
C GLY A 317 33.66 24.02 3.36
N VAL A 318 33.05 22.91 3.73
CA VAL A 318 33.03 22.43 5.12
C VAL A 318 33.34 20.94 5.10
N GLU A 319 34.20 20.58 6.04
CA GLU A 319 35.04 19.41 6.14
C GLU A 319 34.28 18.11 6.42
N ALA A 320 34.79 17.03 5.83
CA ALA A 320 34.54 15.66 6.24
C ALA A 320 35.48 15.31 7.42
N GLY A 321 34.91 14.84 8.53
CA GLY A 321 35.65 14.22 9.63
C GLY A 321 35.33 12.73 9.68
N GLY A 322 36.34 11.89 9.48
CA GLY A 322 36.25 10.43 9.58
C GLY A 322 36.66 9.86 10.94
N GLU A 323 36.08 8.70 11.23
CA GLU A 323 36.67 7.50 11.89
C GLU A 323 36.95 7.49 13.42
N PRO A 324 36.95 6.32 14.12
CA PRO A 324 37.25 4.98 13.57
C PRO A 324 36.39 3.77 13.99
N GLU A 325 36.58 2.76 13.17
CA GLU A 325 36.38 1.32 13.28
C GLU A 325 36.82 0.70 14.63
N GLN A 326 36.02 -0.24 15.16
CA GLN A 326 36.48 -1.24 16.12
C GLN A 326 36.01 -2.63 15.72
N ASP A 327 37.02 -3.46 15.50
CA ASP A 327 37.02 -4.86 15.12
C ASP A 327 36.68 -5.77 16.32
N GLY A 328 35.97 -6.88 16.11
CA GLY A 328 35.98 -7.98 17.10
C GLY A 328 34.75 -8.87 17.27
N LYS A 329 34.80 -10.01 16.57
CA LYS A 329 34.41 -11.37 16.99
C LYS A 329 32.93 -11.78 16.94
N GLY A 330 32.72 -12.80 16.10
CA GLY A 330 31.43 -13.41 15.82
C GLY A 330 30.79 -14.17 16.98
N MET A 331 29.48 -14.32 16.85
CA MET A 331 28.70 -15.36 17.50
C MET A 331 27.57 -15.77 16.55
N GLN A 332 27.27 -17.05 16.61
CA GLN A 332 26.54 -17.87 15.65
C GLN A 332 25.09 -17.44 15.42
N THR A 333 24.63 -17.65 14.18
CA THR A 333 23.26 -17.48 13.70
C THR A 333 22.31 -18.52 14.32
N LEU A 334 21.20 -18.04 14.89
CA LEU A 334 20.00 -18.84 15.19
C LEU A 334 18.83 -18.26 14.35
N PRO A 335 18.03 -19.10 13.67
CA PRO A 335 16.88 -18.65 12.89
C PRO A 335 15.75 -18.10 13.78
N GLY A 336 14.92 -17.25 13.17
CA GLY A 336 13.89 -16.40 13.78
C GLY A 336 12.91 -17.13 14.70
N ILE A 337 12.49 -16.42 15.74
CA ILE A 337 11.50 -16.87 16.71
C ILE A 337 10.11 -16.53 16.15
N LEU A 338 9.34 -17.57 15.82
CA LEU A 338 7.87 -17.53 15.75
C LEU A 338 7.33 -17.04 17.09
N LEU A 339 6.71 -15.87 17.12
CA LEU A 339 5.99 -15.40 18.31
C LEU A 339 4.56 -15.96 18.30
N ALA A 340 4.42 -17.24 18.63
CA ALA A 340 3.11 -17.84 18.90
C ALA A 340 2.58 -17.35 20.26
N MET A 341 1.64 -16.40 20.24
CA MET A 341 0.92 -15.93 21.44
C MET A 341 -0.16 -16.95 21.85
N THR A 342 0.15 -17.84 22.79
CA THR A 342 -0.87 -18.68 23.45
C THR A 342 -1.54 -17.93 24.60
N ILE A 343 -2.82 -17.59 24.47
CA ILE A 343 -3.66 -17.12 25.59
C ILE A 343 -4.20 -18.33 26.35
N ALA A 344 -3.68 -18.58 27.55
CA ALA A 344 -4.28 -19.52 28.49
C ALA A 344 -5.23 -18.76 29.44
N GLY A 345 -6.53 -18.95 29.24
CA GLY A 345 -7.56 -18.55 30.19
C GLY A 345 -7.51 -19.44 31.43
N LEU A 346 -7.47 -18.83 32.62
CA LEU A 346 -7.67 -19.51 33.89
C LEU A 346 -8.83 -18.87 34.63
N ALA A 347 -9.99 -19.53 34.54
CA ALA A 347 -11.10 -19.36 35.47
C ALA A 347 -11.33 -20.67 36.23
N MET A 348 -11.45 -20.50 37.56
CA MET A 348 -12.06 -21.38 38.56
C MET A 348 -11.27 -22.58 39.13
N LEU A 349 -11.00 -22.48 40.44
CA LEU A 349 -11.16 -23.46 41.54
C LEU A 349 -10.18 -23.01 42.66
N GLY A 350 -10.57 -22.42 43.78
CA GLY A 350 -11.49 -22.93 44.79
C GLY A 350 -10.68 -23.42 46.00
N ILE A 351 -10.47 -22.59 47.03
CA ILE A 351 -10.10 -23.08 48.37
C ILE A 351 -10.91 -22.35 49.44
N SER A 352 -11.75 -23.15 50.08
CA SER A 352 -12.48 -22.89 51.30
C SER A 352 -11.59 -22.83 52.54
N ARG A 353 -11.99 -21.96 53.49
CA ARG A 353 -11.93 -22.09 54.97
C ARG A 353 -10.57 -22.17 55.69
N ALA A 354 -10.35 -21.19 56.56
CA ALA A 354 -10.09 -21.38 58.00
C ALA A 354 -10.35 -20.04 58.76
N ARG A 355 -11.32 -20.01 59.70
CA ARG A 355 -11.15 -19.85 61.17
C ARG A 355 -10.43 -18.53 61.56
N ARG A 356 -10.99 -17.60 62.34
CA ARG A 356 -11.98 -17.60 63.44
C ARG A 356 -12.71 -16.26 63.42
#